data_AF-A0A381WMN4-F1
#
_entry.id   AF-A0A381WMN4-F1
#
_cell.length_a   1.000
_cell.length_b   1.000
_cell.length_c   1.000
_cell.angle_alpha   90.00
_cell.angle_beta   90.00
_cell.angle_gamma   90.00
#
_symmetry.space_group_name_H-M   'P 1'
#
loop_
_entity.id
_entity.type
_entity.pdbx_description
1 polymer ?
#
loop_
_entity_poly.entity_id
_entity_poly.type
_entity_poly.pdbx_seq_one_letter_code
_entity_poly.pdbx_strand_id
1 'polypeptide(L)'
;MGTRSVVAVRESNSVEITSAYVHYDGYLAGVGMTLLSEFNSAEGARKVVEGGYYSSLSENLEESLSGSANKEEASVYENMEEFKHDCTHSDWEFAYLYDVDRDEWLYAKMTGWGDTSDGGFENYWSEFEAMSDDVLKDVLETASRLEGSKWNGEYDDYVVELREWATGFIADSAVN
;
A
#
# COMPACT_ATOMS: atom_id res chain seq x y z
N MET A 1 -12.54 -6.03 -10.78
CA MET A 1 -11.92 -4.69 -10.71
C MET A 1 -11.34 -4.57 -9.32
N GLY A 2 -10.01 -4.55 -9.20
CA GLY A 2 -9.31 -4.33 -7.95
C GLY A 2 -8.73 -2.93 -7.89
N THR A 3 -8.51 -2.41 -6.68
CA THR A 3 -7.67 -1.23 -6.47
C THR A 3 -6.23 -1.69 -6.46
N ARG A 4 -5.43 -1.27 -7.44
CA ARG A 4 -4.08 -1.81 -7.63
C ARG A 4 -3.05 -0.96 -6.90
N SER A 5 -2.01 -1.61 -6.40
CA SER A 5 -0.90 -0.92 -5.76
C SER A 5 0.44 -1.56 -6.05
N VAL A 6 1.49 -0.79 -5.79
CA VAL A 6 2.87 -1.26 -5.76
C VAL A 6 3.44 -1.02 -4.36
N VAL A 7 4.14 -2.01 -3.81
CA VAL A 7 4.85 -1.91 -2.54
C VAL A 7 6.34 -1.95 -2.83
N ALA A 8 7.09 -1.02 -2.30
CA ALA A 8 8.50 -0.83 -2.61
C ALA A 8 9.36 -0.60 -1.35
N VAL A 9 10.66 -0.85 -1.48
CA VAL A 9 11.67 -0.58 -0.45
C VAL A 9 12.82 0.19 -1.07
N ARG A 10 13.26 1.27 -0.40
CA ARG A 10 14.56 1.91 -0.65
C ARG A 10 15.53 1.52 0.46
N GLU A 11 16.60 0.83 0.08
CA GLU A 11 17.65 0.41 1.02
C GLU A 11 18.49 1.58 1.54
N SER A 12 19.10 1.37 2.71
CA SER A 12 19.91 2.42 3.35
C SER A 12 21.09 2.83 2.48
N ASN A 13 21.27 4.14 2.29
CA ASN A 13 22.29 4.72 1.40
C ASN A 13 22.22 4.22 -0.05
N SER A 14 21.11 3.62 -0.47
CA SER A 14 20.86 3.20 -1.84
C SER A 14 19.90 4.16 -2.53
N VAL A 15 20.10 4.34 -3.83
CA VAL A 15 19.09 4.94 -4.70
C VAL A 15 18.18 3.89 -5.31
N GLU A 16 18.61 2.63 -5.36
CA GLU A 16 17.86 1.51 -5.91
C GLU A 16 16.57 1.25 -5.12
N ILE A 17 15.51 0.91 -5.84
CA ILE A 17 14.19 0.61 -5.28
C ILE A 17 13.76 -0.77 -5.77
N THR A 18 13.42 -1.66 -4.85
CA THR A 18 12.85 -2.98 -5.16
C THR A 18 11.36 -2.97 -4.84
N SER A 19 10.53 -3.55 -5.71
CA SER A 19 9.08 -3.54 -5.53
C SER A 19 8.38 -4.84 -5.85
N ALA A 20 7.22 -5.04 -5.22
CA ALA A 20 6.23 -6.04 -5.56
C ALA A 20 4.87 -5.40 -5.92
N TYR A 21 4.16 -6.03 -6.83
CA TYR A 21 2.81 -5.63 -7.24
C TYR A 21 1.74 -6.29 -6.38
N VAL A 22 0.68 -5.54 -6.04
CA VAL A 22 -0.49 -6.05 -5.31
C VAL A 22 -1.78 -5.65 -6.06
N HIS A 23 -2.56 -6.64 -6.48
CA HIS A 23 -3.68 -6.42 -7.41
C HIS A 23 -4.97 -5.88 -6.76
N TYR A 24 -5.30 -6.36 -5.56
CA TYR A 24 -6.52 -6.00 -4.83
C TYR A 24 -6.23 -5.17 -3.59
N ASP A 25 -7.25 -4.40 -3.18
CA ASP A 25 -7.29 -3.65 -1.92
C ASP A 25 -6.12 -2.70 -1.68
N GLY A 26 -5.54 -2.15 -2.75
CA GLY A 26 -4.39 -1.26 -2.70
C GLY A 26 -4.59 0.07 -1.98
N TYR A 27 -5.78 0.39 -1.47
CA TYR A 27 -6.05 1.63 -0.72
C TYR A 27 -5.51 1.58 0.71
N LEU A 28 -5.51 2.73 1.40
CA LEU A 28 -4.87 2.90 2.72
C LEU A 28 -5.45 1.98 3.80
N ALA A 29 -6.77 1.88 3.94
CA ALA A 29 -7.42 0.95 4.88
C ALA A 29 -7.28 -0.54 4.50
N GLY A 30 -6.74 -0.85 3.30
CA GLY A 30 -6.42 -2.19 2.84
C GLY A 30 -4.93 -2.47 3.00
N VAL A 31 -4.19 -2.44 1.89
CA VAL A 31 -2.73 -2.68 1.88
C VAL A 31 -1.99 -1.76 2.84
N GLY A 32 -2.32 -0.46 2.93
CA GLY A 32 -1.63 0.46 3.85
C GLY A 32 -1.73 0.03 5.32
N MET A 33 -2.91 -0.41 5.76
CA MET A 33 -3.17 -0.94 7.09
C MET A 33 -2.40 -2.25 7.33
N THR A 34 -2.41 -3.16 6.36
CA THR A 34 -1.64 -4.42 6.43
C THR A 34 -0.14 -4.15 6.58
N LEU A 35 0.41 -3.20 5.83
CA LEU A 35 1.83 -2.83 5.91
C LEU A 35 2.19 -2.27 7.29
N LEU A 36 1.35 -1.41 7.88
CA LEU A 36 1.61 -0.86 9.22
C LEU A 36 1.45 -1.89 10.35
N SER A 37 0.64 -2.92 10.15
CA SER A 37 0.38 -3.93 11.17
C SER A 37 1.43 -5.03 11.17
N GLU A 38 1.73 -5.55 9.99
CA GLU A 38 2.44 -6.82 9.84
C GLU A 38 3.86 -6.64 9.29
N PHE A 39 4.09 -5.54 8.56
CA PHE A 39 5.31 -5.31 7.79
C PHE A 39 5.94 -3.95 8.08
N ASN A 40 5.71 -3.39 9.27
CA ASN A 40 6.21 -2.06 9.68
C ASN A 40 7.65 -2.11 10.19
N SER A 41 8.53 -2.69 9.38
CA SER A 41 9.96 -2.75 9.62
C SER A 41 10.69 -2.97 8.30
N ALA A 42 11.97 -2.60 8.23
CA ALA A 42 12.80 -2.87 7.06
C ALA A 42 12.84 -4.38 6.70
N GLU A 43 12.83 -5.28 7.70
CA GLU A 43 12.77 -6.72 7.45
C GLU A 43 11.40 -7.15 6.89
N GLY A 44 10.31 -6.63 7.45
CA GLY A 44 8.96 -6.91 6.96
C GLY A 44 8.76 -6.44 5.53
N ALA A 45 9.15 -5.19 5.24
CA ALA A 45 9.05 -4.61 3.91
C ALA A 45 9.85 -5.40 2.86
N ARG A 46 11.08 -5.84 3.20
CA ARG A 46 11.89 -6.71 2.33
C ARG A 46 11.19 -8.01 1.99
N LYS A 47 10.60 -8.69 2.99
CA LYS A 47 9.86 -9.94 2.77
C LYS A 47 8.67 -9.76 1.83
N VAL A 48 7.99 -8.60 1.89
CA VAL A 48 6.91 -8.28 0.95
C VAL A 48 7.48 -8.11 -0.46
N VAL A 49 8.50 -7.29 -0.65
CA VAL A 49 8.99 -7.03 -2.02
C VAL A 49 9.66 -8.25 -2.66
N GLU A 50 10.29 -9.13 -1.88
CA GLU A 50 10.83 -10.42 -2.33
C GLU A 50 9.78 -11.33 -3.00
N GLY A 51 8.50 -11.16 -2.68
CA GLY A 51 7.42 -11.96 -3.26
C GLY A 51 7.04 -11.60 -4.70
N GLY A 52 7.39 -10.40 -5.16
CA GLY A 52 7.19 -9.91 -6.53
C GLY A 52 5.74 -9.63 -6.94
N TYR A 53 4.83 -10.60 -6.79
CA TYR A 53 3.42 -10.44 -7.16
C TYR A 53 2.47 -11.05 -6.12
N TYR A 54 1.45 -10.27 -5.77
CA TYR A 54 0.34 -10.67 -4.92
C TYR A 54 -1.00 -10.39 -5.60
N SER A 55 -1.91 -11.38 -5.61
CA SER A 55 -3.31 -11.08 -5.88
C SER A 55 -3.88 -10.16 -4.80
N SER A 56 -3.65 -10.54 -3.54
CA SER A 56 -4.02 -9.80 -2.34
C SER A 56 -2.91 -9.99 -1.31
N LEU A 57 -2.66 -8.98 -0.49
CA LEU A 57 -1.67 -9.03 0.58
C LEU A 57 -2.37 -9.16 1.94
N SER A 58 -1.98 -10.17 2.72
CA SER A 58 -2.44 -10.38 4.11
C SER A 58 -1.27 -10.52 5.07
N GLU A 59 -1.56 -10.70 6.37
CA GLU A 59 -0.58 -11.03 7.41
C GLU A 59 0.24 -12.29 7.11
N ASN A 60 -0.33 -13.21 6.33
CA ASN A 60 0.33 -14.44 5.93
C ASN A 60 0.86 -14.34 4.50
N LEU A 61 2.15 -14.04 4.36
CA LEU A 61 2.81 -13.95 3.06
C LEU A 61 2.80 -15.26 2.28
N GLU A 62 2.89 -16.42 2.95
CA GLU A 62 2.87 -17.71 2.27
C GLU A 62 1.49 -17.96 1.64
N GLU A 63 0.42 -17.67 2.38
CA GLU A 63 -0.94 -17.74 1.86
C GLU A 63 -1.11 -16.76 0.69
N SER A 64 -0.67 -15.52 0.86
CA SER A 64 -0.73 -14.47 -0.15
C SER A 64 -0.03 -14.90 -1.46
N LEU A 65 1.17 -15.48 -1.36
CA LEU A 65 1.94 -16.00 -2.51
C LEU A 65 1.29 -17.22 -3.14
N SER A 66 0.77 -18.15 -2.34
CA SER A 66 0.11 -19.35 -2.86
C SER A 66 -1.20 -19.03 -3.60
N GLY A 67 -1.88 -17.95 -3.19
CA GLY A 67 -3.09 -17.41 -3.81
C GLY A 67 -2.83 -16.46 -4.99
N SER A 68 -1.58 -16.19 -5.33
CA SER A 68 -1.23 -15.31 -6.44
C SER A 68 -1.66 -15.89 -7.79
N ALA A 69 -2.34 -15.07 -8.59
CA ALA A 69 -2.76 -15.42 -9.93
C ALA A 69 -1.58 -15.52 -10.90
N ASN A 70 -0.52 -14.76 -10.64
CA ASN A 70 0.72 -14.70 -11.42
C ASN A 70 1.93 -15.01 -10.52
N LYS A 71 3.08 -15.25 -11.16
CA LYS A 71 4.36 -15.55 -10.49
C LYS A 71 5.45 -14.66 -11.08
N GLU A 72 5.26 -13.36 -10.92
CA GLU A 72 6.23 -12.37 -11.35
C GLU A 72 7.21 -12.11 -10.21
N GLU A 73 8.48 -11.97 -10.56
CA GLU A 73 9.54 -11.65 -9.61
C GLU A 73 9.48 -10.17 -9.22
N ALA A 74 10.20 -9.83 -8.16
CA ALA A 74 10.37 -8.42 -7.76
C ALA A 74 10.94 -7.59 -8.91
N SER A 75 10.41 -6.37 -9.07
CA SER A 75 10.96 -5.38 -9.99
C SER A 75 12.02 -4.55 -9.28
N VAL A 76 13.07 -4.16 -9.99
CA VAL A 76 14.18 -3.34 -9.48
C VAL A 76 14.33 -2.11 -10.35
N TYR A 77 14.36 -0.95 -9.71
CA TYR A 77 14.52 0.36 -10.32
C TYR A 77 15.85 0.97 -9.91
N GLU A 78 16.55 1.60 -10.85
CA GLU A 78 17.83 2.27 -10.61
C GLU A 78 17.70 3.41 -9.59
N ASN A 79 16.55 4.10 -9.59
CA ASN A 79 16.29 5.24 -8.72
C ASN A 79 14.80 5.60 -8.60
N MET A 80 14.52 6.58 -7.75
CA MET A 80 13.18 7.15 -7.54
C MET A 80 12.56 7.75 -8.80
N GLU A 81 13.34 8.30 -9.74
CA GLU A 81 12.79 8.86 -10.98
C GLU A 81 12.23 7.76 -11.87
N GLU A 82 12.93 6.63 -11.98
CA GLU A 82 12.46 5.46 -12.73
C GLU A 82 11.21 4.83 -12.08
N PHE A 83 11.21 4.67 -10.75
CA PHE A 83 10.03 4.17 -10.04
C PHE A 83 8.80 5.07 -10.22
N LYS A 84 8.98 6.40 -10.10
CA LYS A 84 7.90 7.36 -10.35
C LYS A 84 7.45 7.33 -11.81
N HIS A 85 8.35 7.14 -12.75
CA HIS A 85 8.02 7.01 -14.17
C HIS A 85 7.10 5.80 -14.43
N ASP A 86 7.34 4.67 -13.79
CA ASP A 86 6.46 3.49 -13.89
C ASP A 86 5.10 3.75 -13.23
N CYS A 87 5.07 4.44 -12.08
CA CYS A 87 3.81 4.85 -11.46
C CYS A 87 2.96 5.70 -12.44
N THR A 88 3.56 6.63 -13.18
CA THR A 88 2.83 7.49 -14.13
C THR A 88 2.35 6.77 -15.39
N HIS A 89 2.90 5.59 -15.72
CA HIS A 89 2.60 4.83 -16.94
C HIS A 89 1.99 3.43 -16.69
N SER A 90 1.54 3.18 -15.46
CA SER A 90 0.90 1.93 -15.05
C SER A 90 -0.59 2.13 -14.77
N ASP A 91 -1.31 1.04 -14.46
CA ASP A 91 -2.70 1.11 -14.00
C ASP A 91 -2.80 1.12 -12.46
N TRP A 92 -1.72 1.49 -11.77
CA TRP A 92 -1.63 1.54 -10.32
C TRP A 92 -2.34 2.78 -9.77
N GLU A 93 -2.93 2.63 -8.59
CA GLU A 93 -3.67 3.70 -7.91
C GLU A 93 -2.97 4.16 -6.63
N PHE A 94 -2.15 3.28 -6.02
CA PHE A 94 -1.37 3.56 -4.82
C PHE A 94 0.06 3.03 -4.96
N ALA A 95 1.01 3.75 -4.40
CA ALA A 95 2.40 3.35 -4.31
C ALA A 95 2.87 3.51 -2.87
N TYR A 96 3.41 2.44 -2.30
CA TYR A 96 3.94 2.38 -0.95
C TYR A 96 5.44 2.23 -1.00
N LEU A 97 6.17 2.96 -0.16
CA LEU A 97 7.62 2.92 -0.12
C LEU A 97 8.11 2.88 1.34
N TYR A 98 8.79 1.81 1.73
CA TYR A 98 9.55 1.81 2.98
C TYR A 98 10.90 2.48 2.74
N ASP A 99 11.18 3.58 3.44
CA ASP A 99 12.48 4.24 3.41
C ASP A 99 13.30 3.76 4.61
N VAL A 100 14.27 2.88 4.37
CA VAL A 100 15.08 2.27 5.44
C VAL A 100 15.92 3.31 6.20
N ASP A 101 16.30 4.43 5.57
CA ASP A 101 17.04 5.49 6.26
C ASP A 101 16.15 6.29 7.22
N ARG A 102 14.86 6.41 6.90
CA ARG A 102 13.87 7.09 7.73
C ARG A 102 13.16 6.17 8.72
N ASP A 103 13.24 4.86 8.47
CA ASP A 103 12.55 3.81 9.21
C ASP A 103 11.03 4.03 9.25
N GLU A 104 10.45 4.42 8.11
CA GLU A 104 9.02 4.70 7.97
C GLU A 104 8.46 4.30 6.60
N TRP A 105 7.16 4.05 6.56
CA TRP A 105 6.40 3.93 5.33
C TRP A 105 5.98 5.31 4.80
N LEU A 106 6.28 5.54 3.54
CA LEU A 106 5.75 6.64 2.73
C LEU A 106 4.71 6.09 1.74
N TYR A 107 3.81 6.94 1.29
CA TYR A 107 2.87 6.59 0.22
C TYR A 107 2.63 7.74 -0.74
N ALA A 108 2.24 7.40 -1.97
CA ALA A 108 1.66 8.29 -2.96
C ALA A 108 0.44 7.63 -3.59
N LYS A 109 -0.46 8.43 -4.16
CA LYS A 109 -1.65 7.95 -4.85
C LYS A 109 -1.91 8.66 -6.16
N MET A 110 -2.56 7.97 -7.09
CA MET A 110 -3.07 8.56 -8.31
C MET A 110 -4.15 9.59 -7.98
N THR A 111 -4.03 10.77 -8.57
CA THR A 111 -4.95 11.91 -8.40
C THR A 111 -5.75 12.20 -9.66
N GLY A 112 -5.37 11.63 -10.80
CA GLY A 112 -6.09 11.73 -12.06
C GLY A 112 -5.35 11.06 -13.21
N TRP A 113 -5.94 11.15 -14.40
CA TRP A 113 -5.40 10.63 -15.65
C TRP A 113 -5.45 11.70 -16.74
N GLY A 114 -4.51 11.62 -17.68
CA GLY A 114 -4.40 12.47 -18.85
C GLY A 114 -4.01 11.69 -20.10
N ASP A 115 -4.24 12.30 -21.26
CA ASP A 115 -3.79 11.78 -22.55
C ASP A 115 -2.44 12.40 -22.90
N THR A 116 -1.50 11.59 -23.40
CA THR A 116 -0.24 12.10 -23.95
C THR A 116 -0.44 12.54 -25.41
N SER A 117 0.41 13.44 -25.90
CA SER A 117 0.33 13.94 -27.29
C SER A 117 0.42 12.83 -28.35
N ASP A 118 1.01 11.71 -27.99
CA ASP A 118 1.28 10.57 -28.88
C ASP A 118 0.19 9.49 -28.79
N GLY A 119 -0.90 9.77 -28.07
CA GLY A 119 -2.03 8.85 -27.91
C GLY A 119 -1.82 7.77 -26.84
N GLY A 120 -0.87 7.97 -25.93
CA GLY A 120 -0.73 7.18 -24.70
C GLY A 120 -1.56 7.77 -23.56
N PHE A 121 -1.51 7.11 -22.41
CA PHE A 121 -2.08 7.61 -21.16
C PHE A 121 -0.95 7.93 -20.17
N GLU A 122 -1.14 8.97 -19.36
CA GLU A 122 -0.31 9.27 -18.20
C GLU A 122 -1.21 9.50 -16.98
N ASN A 123 -0.68 9.17 -15.80
CA ASN A 123 -1.40 9.32 -14.55
C ASN A 123 -0.72 10.43 -13.74
N TYR A 124 -1.51 11.24 -13.06
CA TYR A 124 -1.01 12.25 -12.13
C TYR A 124 -0.95 11.68 -10.72
N TRP A 125 0.14 11.93 -9.99
CA TRP A 125 0.37 11.37 -8.66
C TRP A 125 0.59 12.46 -7.62
N SER A 126 0.21 12.18 -6.37
CA SER A 126 0.67 12.96 -5.22
C SER A 126 2.17 12.75 -5.00
N GLU A 127 2.80 13.64 -4.23
CA GLU A 127 4.14 13.35 -3.71
C GLU A 127 4.10 12.23 -2.66
N PHE A 128 5.26 11.61 -2.41
CA PHE A 128 5.41 10.65 -1.33
C PHE A 128 5.42 11.37 0.02
N GLU A 129 4.48 11.00 0.89
CA GLU A 129 4.32 11.56 2.22
C GLU A 129 4.23 10.44 3.28
N ALA A 130 4.44 10.80 4.55
CA ALA A 130 4.37 9.84 5.65
C ALA A 130 2.98 9.23 5.74
N MET A 131 2.91 7.90 5.85
CA MET A 131 1.69 7.14 5.63
C MET A 131 0.80 6.99 6.87
N SER A 132 1.40 6.95 8.06
CA SER A 132 0.75 6.52 9.31
C SER A 132 -0.55 7.26 9.64
N ASP A 133 -0.53 8.59 9.63
CA ASP A 133 -1.69 9.41 9.99
C ASP A 133 -2.84 9.28 8.97
N ASP A 134 -2.50 9.17 7.69
CA ASP A 134 -3.49 9.05 6.62
C ASP A 134 -4.13 7.67 6.56
N VAL A 135 -3.39 6.60 6.90
CA VAL A 135 -3.99 5.27 7.10
C VAL A 135 -4.96 5.28 8.26
N LEU A 136 -4.57 5.85 9.41
CA LEU A 136 -5.47 5.96 10.56
C LEU A 136 -6.75 6.71 10.20
N LYS A 137 -6.62 7.82 9.48
CA LYS A 137 -7.76 8.60 9.01
C LYS A 137 -8.65 7.79 8.04
N ASP A 138 -8.07 7.14 7.03
CA ASP A 138 -8.84 6.36 6.04
C ASP A 138 -9.54 5.16 6.68
N VAL A 139 -8.90 4.50 7.65
CA VAL A 139 -9.50 3.42 8.45
C VAL A 139 -10.73 3.93 9.21
N LEU A 140 -10.61 5.06 9.94
CA LEU A 140 -11.72 5.64 10.70
C LEU A 140 -12.86 6.15 9.80
N GLU A 141 -12.53 6.75 8.66
CA GLU A 141 -13.50 7.19 7.65
C GLU A 141 -14.22 5.99 7.01
N THR A 142 -13.49 4.90 6.74
CA THR A 142 -14.03 3.65 6.21
C THR A 142 -14.96 2.98 7.21
N ALA A 143 -14.54 2.84 8.48
CA ALA A 143 -15.39 2.33 9.55
C ALA A 143 -16.70 3.15 9.66
N SER A 144 -16.60 4.48 9.64
CA SER A 144 -17.76 5.37 9.72
C SER A 144 -18.69 5.25 8.51
N ARG A 145 -18.14 5.00 7.31
CA ARG A 145 -18.91 4.80 6.06
C ARG A 145 -19.66 3.47 6.04
N LEU A 146 -19.08 2.44 6.66
CA LEU A 146 -19.63 1.09 6.74
C LEU A 146 -20.54 0.89 7.96
N GLU A 147 -20.50 1.81 8.93
CA GLU A 147 -21.32 1.73 10.14
C GLU A 147 -22.83 1.89 9.85
N GLY A 148 -23.62 0.99 10.44
CA GLY A 148 -25.06 1.17 10.61
C GLY A 148 -25.96 0.49 9.58
N SER A 149 -27.26 0.76 9.74
CA SER A 149 -28.34 0.02 9.07
C SER A 149 -28.35 0.13 7.53
N LYS A 150 -27.52 0.99 6.94
CA LYS A 150 -27.37 1.11 5.48
C LYS A 150 -26.96 -0.21 4.84
N TRP A 151 -26.21 -1.03 5.57
CA TRP A 151 -25.68 -2.31 5.09
C TRP A 151 -26.33 -3.51 5.80
N ASN A 152 -27.44 -3.32 6.52
CA ASN A 152 -28.12 -4.37 7.29
C ASN A 152 -27.20 -5.20 8.21
N GLY A 153 -26.11 -4.60 8.71
CA GLY A 153 -25.12 -5.26 9.57
C GLY A 153 -24.11 -6.15 8.84
N GLU A 154 -24.07 -6.14 7.50
CA GLU A 154 -23.13 -6.95 6.70
C GLU A 154 -21.66 -6.69 7.04
N TYR A 155 -21.33 -5.45 7.44
CA TYR A 155 -19.97 -5.02 7.74
C TYR A 155 -19.73 -4.79 9.24
N ASP A 156 -20.64 -5.18 10.13
CA ASP A 156 -20.52 -4.84 11.56
C ASP A 156 -19.22 -5.41 12.17
N ASP A 157 -18.87 -6.66 11.84
CA ASP A 157 -17.63 -7.28 12.32
C ASP A 157 -16.39 -6.55 11.78
N TYR A 158 -16.38 -6.22 10.49
CA TYR A 158 -15.26 -5.49 9.87
C TYR A 158 -15.14 -4.06 10.43
N VAL A 159 -16.26 -3.39 10.73
CA VAL A 159 -16.26 -2.08 11.39
C VAL A 159 -15.64 -2.18 12.79
N VAL A 160 -15.93 -3.26 13.53
CA VAL A 160 -15.29 -3.51 14.83
C VAL A 160 -13.78 -3.70 14.66
N GLU A 161 -13.35 -4.55 13.72
CA GLU A 161 -11.93 -4.78 13.43
C GLU A 161 -11.18 -3.47 13.11
N LEU A 162 -11.73 -2.63 12.23
CA LEU A 162 -11.15 -1.33 11.87
C LEU A 162 -11.02 -0.39 13.09
N ARG A 163 -12.03 -0.37 13.97
CA ARG A 163 -12.00 0.46 15.18
C ARG A 163 -11.04 -0.06 16.24
N GLU A 164 -10.94 -1.38 16.39
CA GLU A 164 -9.98 -2.03 17.29
C GLU A 164 -8.55 -1.78 16.83
N TRP A 165 -8.29 -1.95 15.53
CA TRP A 165 -7.01 -1.61 14.91
C TRP A 165 -6.63 -0.15 15.18
N ALA A 166 -7.52 0.80 14.89
CA ALA A 166 -7.26 2.22 15.09
C ALA A 166 -6.97 2.56 16.57
N THR A 167 -7.67 1.90 17.49
CA THR A 167 -7.44 2.08 18.94
C THR A 167 -6.06 1.55 19.35
N GLY A 168 -5.67 0.37 18.87
CA GLY A 168 -4.35 -0.20 19.11
C GLY A 168 -3.24 0.66 18.53
N PHE A 169 -3.39 1.08 17.27
CA PHE A 169 -2.42 1.92 16.56
C PHE A 169 -2.15 3.24 17.29
N ILE A 170 -3.19 3.90 17.79
CA ILE A 170 -3.06 5.14 18.59
C ILE A 170 -2.35 4.86 19.93
N ALA A 171 -2.69 3.75 20.59
CA ALA A 171 -2.08 3.39 21.87
C ALA A 171 -0.58 3.13 21.73
N ASP A 172 -0.15 2.40 20.69
CA ASP A 172 1.26 2.11 20.42
C ASP A 172 2.03 3.38 20.04
N SER A 173 1.41 4.27 19.27
CA SER A 173 2.00 5.56 18.87
C SER A 173 2.16 6.54 20.05
N ALA A 174 1.40 6.38 21.14
CA ALA A 174 1.49 7.25 22.32
C ALA A 174 2.57 6.81 23.33
N VAL A 175 3.12 5.60 23.16
CA VAL A 175 4.11 5.00 24.07
C VAL A 175 5.54 5.12 23.53
N ASN A 176 5.70 5.39 22.24
CA ASN A 176 6.97 5.65 21.55
C ASN A 176 7.29 7.15 21.43
#